data_AF-A0A1V4LKN6-F1
#
_entry.id   AF-A0A1V4LKN6-F1
#
_cell.length_a   1.000
_cell.length_b   1.000
_cell.length_c   1.000
_cell.angle_alpha   90.00
_cell.angle_beta   90.00
_cell.angle_gamma   90.00
#
_symmetry.space_group_name_H-M   'P 1'
#
loop_
_entity.id
_entity.type
_entity.pdbx_description
1 polymer ?
#
loop_
_entity_poly.entity_id
_entity_poly.type
_entity_poly.pdbx_seq_one_letter_code
_entity_poly.pdbx_strand_id
1 'polypeptide(L)' 'MNRFFGLILCTLVLTMGGCVQGTYTKSVQVTKDEAGRVVQTIETESVTQVGQGNAMRLEKIKGVQN' A
#
# COMPACT_ATOMS: atom_id res chain seq x y z
N MET A 1 -34.89 -17.14 -19.25
CA MET A 1 -33.42 -17.14 -19.40
C MET A 1 -32.75 -15.83 -18.98
N ASN A 2 -33.40 -14.66 -19.08
CA ASN A 2 -32.76 -13.36 -18.79
C ASN A 2 -32.49 -13.03 -17.31
N ARG A 3 -33.21 -13.64 -16.35
CA ARG A 3 -33.06 -13.31 -14.92
C ARG A 3 -31.79 -13.89 -14.28
N PHE A 4 -31.38 -15.08 -14.69
CA PHE A 4 -30.15 -15.72 -14.23
C PHE A 4 -28.90 -15.06 -14.84
N PHE A 5 -28.99 -14.60 -16.09
CA PHE A 5 -27.89 -13.92 -16.77
C PHE A 5 -27.52 -12.60 -16.09
N GLY A 6 -28.51 -11.81 -15.65
CA GLY A 6 -28.25 -10.57 -14.90
C GLY A 6 -27.61 -10.80 -13.53
N LEU A 7 -27.95 -11.92 -12.87
CA LEU A 7 -27.39 -12.29 -11.57
C LEU A 7 -25.92 -12.72 -11.69
N ILE A 8 -25.57 -13.47 -12.76
CA ILE A 8 -24.20 -13.87 -13.08
C ILE A 8 -23.34 -12.65 -13.47
N LEU A 9 -23.92 -11.69 -14.21
CA LEU A 9 -23.21 -10.47 -14.58
C LEU A 9 -22.92 -9.58 -13.35
N CYS A 10 -23.87 -9.46 -12.43
CA CYS A 10 -23.67 -8.73 -11.17
C CYS A 10 -22.58 -9.35 -10.31
N THR A 11 -22.52 -10.68 -10.17
CA THR A 11 -21.48 -11.34 -9.37
C THR A 11 -20.10 -11.21 -10.00
N LEU A 12 -19.98 -11.20 -11.33
CA LEU A 12 -18.72 -11.02 -12.05
C LEU A 12 -18.15 -9.59 -11.89
N VAL A 13 -19.01 -8.57 -11.80
CA VAL A 13 -18.57 -7.18 -11.62
C VAL A 13 -18.09 -6.93 -10.19
N LEU A 14 -18.66 -7.63 -9.20
CA LEU A 14 -18.27 -7.47 -7.79
C LEU A 14 -16.89 -8.06 -7.48
N THR A 15 -16.42 -9.07 -8.23
CA THR A 15 -15.08 -9.65 -8.05
C THR A 15 -13.96 -8.83 -8.71
N MET A 16 -14.32 -7.84 -9.53
CA MET A 16 -13.39 -6.87 -10.14
C MET A 16 -13.14 -5.64 -9.26
N GLY A 17 -13.73 -5.59 -8.05
CA GLY A 17 -13.43 -4.58 -7.03
C GLY A 17 -12.00 -4.74 -6.51
N GLY A 18 -11.07 -4.00 -7.11
CA GLY A 18 -9.61 -4.10 -6.94
C GLY A 18 -9.06 -3.62 -5.58
N CYS A 19 -9.51 -4.22 -4.48
CA CYS A 19 -8.77 -4.14 -3.22
C CYS A 19 -7.60 -5.12 -3.28
N VAL A 20 -6.43 -4.63 -3.69
CA VAL A 20 -5.18 -5.38 -3.60
C VAL A 20 -4.78 -5.45 -2.13
N GLN A 21 -4.69 -6.67 -1.59
CA GLN A 21 -4.22 -6.87 -0.22
C GLN A 21 -2.75 -6.44 -0.15
N GLY A 22 -2.48 -5.41 0.65
CA GLY A 22 -1.16 -4.87 0.87
C GLY A 22 -0.83 -4.78 2.36
N THR A 23 0.43 -5.01 2.67
CA THR A 23 1.01 -4.75 3.99
C THR A 23 1.88 -3.50 3.88
N TYR A 24 1.56 -2.49 4.68
CA TYR A 24 2.39 -1.30 4.86
C TYR A 24 3.15 -1.43 6.17
N THR A 25 4.47 -1.24 6.13
CA THR A 25 5.34 -1.25 7.30
C THR A 25 6.10 0.07 7.38
N LYS A 26 6.00 0.75 8.52
CA LYS A 26 6.83 1.91 8.85
C LYS A 26 7.67 1.62 10.09
N SER A 27 8.96 1.85 9.99
CA SER A 27 9.91 1.77 11.10
C SER A 27 10.50 3.15 11.36
N VAL A 28 10.57 3.53 12.64
CA VAL A 28 11.20 4.77 13.09
C VAL A 28 12.28 4.41 14.09
N GLN A 29 13.54 4.67 13.73
CA GLN A 29 14.68 4.49 14.60
C GLN A 29 15.14 5.86 15.11
N VAL A 30 15.28 5.99 16.43
CA VAL A 30 15.70 7.23 17.09
C VAL A 30 17.01 6.96 17.84
N THR A 31 18.07 7.68 17.47
CA THR A 31 19.34 7.67 18.19
C THR A 31 19.38 8.86 19.13
N LYS A 32 19.77 8.62 20.39
CA LYS A 32 19.91 9.66 21.41
C LYS A 32 21.36 9.76 21.89
N ASP A 33 21.76 10.95 22.31
CA ASP A 33 23.04 11.16 23.00
C ASP A 33 22.95 10.78 24.49
N GLU A 34 24.08 10.88 25.20
CA GLU A 34 24.17 10.60 26.64
C GLU A 34 23.28 11.51 27.51
N ALA A 35 22.94 12.71 27.00
CA ALA A 35 22.01 13.64 27.65
C ALA A 35 20.53 13.33 27.34
N GLY A 36 20.26 12.26 26.57
CA GLY A 36 18.91 11.84 26.17
C GLY A 36 18.29 12.67 25.04
N ARG A 37 19.07 13.54 24.38
CA ARG A 37 18.61 14.35 23.24
C ARG A 37 18.64 13.53 21.97
N VAL A 38 17.63 13.71 21.12
CA VAL A 38 17.58 13.03 19.82
C VAL A 38 18.63 13.66 18.90
N VAL A 39 19.56 12.82 18.41
CA VAL A 39 20.62 13.23 17.48
C VAL A 39 20.40 12.71 16.07
N GLN A 40 19.55 11.70 15.91
CA GLN A 40 19.20 11.15 14.60
C GLN A 40 17.84 10.49 14.64
N THR A 41 17.07 10.67 13.56
CA THR A 41 15.84 9.93 13.28
C THR A 41 15.96 9.33 11.88
N ILE A 42 15.80 8.01 11.78
CA ILE A 42 15.75 7.30 10.51
C ILE A 42 14.34 6.74 10.36
N GLU A 43 13.65 7.13 9.29
CA GLU A 43 12.34 6.60 8.94
C GLU A 43 12.47 5.70 7.71
N THR A 44 11.97 4.48 7.83
CA THR A 44 11.94 3.50 6.74
C THR A 44 10.49 3.10 6.49
N GLU A 45 10.03 3.27 5.25
CA GLU A 45 8.68 2.89 4.81
C GLU A 45 8.79 1.79 3.74
N SER A 46 7.95 0.76 3.85
CA SER A 46 7.90 -0.35 2.89
C SER A 46 6.46 -0.77 2.63
N VAL A 47 6.20 -1.13 1.38
CA VAL A 47 4.88 -1.59 0.90
C VAL A 47 5.06 -2.93 0.22
N THR A 48 4.45 -3.98 0.76
CA THR A 48 4.37 -5.30 0.12
C THR A 48 2.95 -5.54 -0.35
N GLN A 49 2.75 -5.77 -1.64
CA GLN A 49 1.42 -6.09 -2.22
C GLN A 49 1.40 -7.55 -2.66
N VAL A 50 0.34 -8.27 -2.31
CA VAL A 50 0.17 -9.68 -2.70
C VAL A 50 -0.58 -9.73 -4.04
N GLY A 51 0.06 -10.27 -5.09
CA GLY A 51 -0.51 -10.43 -6.43
C GLY A 51 -0.03 -9.40 -7.47
N GLN A 52 -0.75 -9.28 -8.60
CA GLN A 52 -0.56 -8.19 -9.58
C GLN A 52 -1.16 -6.89 -9.02
N GLY A 53 -0.54 -6.35 -7.97
CA GLY A 53 -0.82 -5.00 -7.55
C GLY A 53 -0.53 -4.02 -8.69
N ASN A 54 -1.32 -2.94 -8.79
CA ASN A 54 -1.02 -1.86 -9.72
C ASN A 54 0.44 -1.45 -9.56
N ALA A 55 1.15 -1.23 -10.68
CA ALA A 55 2.56 -0.82 -10.65
C ALA A 55 2.74 0.35 -9.66
N MET A 56 3.77 0.27 -8.82
CA MET A 56 4.04 1.31 -7.82
C MET A 56 4.23 2.67 -8.53
N ARG A 57 3.36 3.63 -8.23
CA ARG A 57 3.36 4.96 -8.85
C ARG A 57 4.27 5.89 -8.04
N LEU A 58 5.58 5.76 -8.21
CA LEU A 58 6.59 6.54 -7.49
C LEU A 58 6.36 8.05 -7.64
N GLU A 59 5.82 8.50 -8.77
CA GLU A 59 5.52 9.91 -9.02
C GLU A 59 4.40 10.49 -8.13
N LYS A 60 3.67 9.64 -7.40
CA LYS A 60 2.66 10.05 -6.40
C LYS A 60 3.22 10.11 -4.98
N ILE A 61 4.45 9.64 -4.76
CA ILE A 61 5.08 9.63 -3.44
C ILE A 61 5.82 10.96 -3.25
N LYS A 62 5.32 11.79 -2.35
CA LYS A 62 5.87 13.12 -2.07
C LYS A 62 7.32 12.99 -1.56
N GLY A 63 8.28 13.55 -2.30
CA GLY A 63 9.70 13.53 -1.94
C GLY A 63 10.57 12.55 -2.72
N VAL A 64 10.00 11.69 -3.57
CA VAL A 64 10.75 10.84 -4.51
C VAL A 64 10.91 11.60 -5.84
N GLN A 65 12.15 11.91 -6.23
CA GLN A 65 12.46 12.48 -7.55
C GLN A 65 12.84 11.33 -8.50
N ASN A 66 12.27 11.36 -9.70
CA ASN A 66 12.43 10.35 -10.75
C ASN A 66 13.65 10.62 -11.62
#